data_AF-A0A2V2RFB2-F1
#
_entry.id   AF-A0A2V2RFB2-F1
#
_cell.length_a   1.000
_cell.length_b   1.000
_cell.length_c   1.000
_cell.angle_alpha   90.00
_cell.angle_beta   90.00
_cell.angle_gamma   90.00
#
_symmetry.space_group_name_H-M   'P 1'
#
loop_
_entity.id
_entity.type
_entity.pdbx_description
1 polymer ?
#
loop_
_entity_poly.entity_id
_entity_poly.type
_entity_poly.pdbx_seq_one_letter_code
_entity_poly.pdbx_strand_id
1 'polypeptide(L)'
;MKAEAELLIKTKQCPICTQELQLNEFGVCRARKDGRNLYCKSCIRKKVTESRRALKEYKSARKRYISQQVEASGLYASEGEIARTSGPYGRLGGKLSPVDRVRDAIRRGARTQKEIAQDTKMGKDEIGDALANLLLWTREIRTGVVDNTRVYFMNDSVETPVSSETIRIPRRKGDVPSSFSCLQGLMPGRNPEGEPEKIGGWVAA
;
A
#
# COMPACT_ATOMS: atom_id res chain seq x y z
N MET A 1 -49.52 1.85 -44.86
CA MET A 1 -49.37 2.48 -43.53
C MET A 1 -48.75 1.49 -42.52
N LYS A 2 -47.53 1.00 -42.77
CA LYS A 2 -46.81 0.07 -41.86
C LYS A 2 -45.46 0.62 -41.39
N ALA A 3 -45.12 1.86 -41.75
CA ALA A 3 -43.80 2.44 -41.50
C ALA A 3 -43.70 3.25 -40.19
N GLU A 4 -44.81 3.54 -39.50
CA GLU A 4 -44.79 4.33 -38.25
C GLU A 4 -44.67 3.48 -36.98
N ALA A 5 -44.83 2.16 -37.06
CA ALA A 5 -44.87 1.28 -35.89
C ALA A 5 -43.49 0.79 -35.38
N GLU A 6 -42.42 0.94 -36.16
CA GLU A 6 -41.06 0.47 -35.79
C GLU A 6 -40.20 1.53 -35.07
N LEU A 7 -40.76 2.70 -34.77
CA LEU A 7 -40.06 3.80 -34.08
C LEU A 7 -40.05 3.69 -32.54
N LEU A 8 -40.60 2.63 -31.95
CA LEU A 8 -41.39 2.77 -30.72
C LEU A 8 -40.82 2.29 -29.38
N ILE A 9 -39.52 1.98 -29.24
CA ILE A 9 -38.90 1.93 -27.89
C ILE A 9 -37.48 2.51 -27.91
N LYS A 10 -37.39 3.83 -28.15
CA LYS A 10 -36.14 4.61 -28.01
C LYS A 10 -36.05 5.37 -26.69
N THR A 11 -36.97 5.12 -25.76
CA THR A 11 -37.00 5.75 -24.44
C THR A 11 -36.70 4.72 -23.36
N LYS A 12 -36.01 5.18 -22.30
CA LYS A 12 -35.71 4.42 -21.09
C LYS A 12 -36.01 5.30 -19.89
N GLN A 13 -36.53 4.69 -18.83
CA GLN A 13 -36.77 5.37 -17.57
C GLN A 13 -35.52 5.32 -16.68
N CYS A 14 -35.10 6.47 -16.16
CA CYS A 14 -34.03 6.53 -15.16
C CYS A 14 -34.61 6.28 -13.75
N PRO A 15 -34.12 5.31 -12.97
CA PRO A 15 -34.68 5.03 -11.64
C PRO A 15 -34.32 6.08 -10.56
N ILE A 16 -33.43 7.04 -10.85
CA ILE A 16 -33.05 8.10 -9.90
C ILE A 16 -33.96 9.32 -10.05
N CYS A 17 -34.18 9.79 -11.29
CA CYS A 17 -35.01 10.97 -11.56
C CYS A 17 -36.40 10.61 -12.09
N THR A 18 -36.71 9.31 -12.22
CA THR A 18 -37.97 8.72 -12.72
C THR A 18 -38.47 9.21 -14.09
N GLN A 19 -37.68 10.03 -14.79
CA GLN A 19 -37.98 10.56 -16.11
C GLN A 19 -37.75 9.52 -17.21
N GLU A 20 -38.66 9.50 -18.18
CA GLU A 20 -38.50 8.82 -19.46
C GLU A 20 -37.66 9.69 -20.38
N LEU A 21 -36.48 9.19 -20.76
CA LEU A 21 -35.51 9.91 -21.56
C LEU A 21 -35.12 9.06 -22.77
N GLN A 22 -34.69 9.70 -23.85
CA GLN A 22 -34.19 8.99 -25.02
C GLN A 22 -32.93 8.17 -24.69
N LEU A 23 -32.70 7.06 -25.40
CA LEU A 23 -31.50 6.21 -25.23
C LEU A 23 -30.17 6.99 -25.36
N ASN A 24 -30.18 8.12 -26.07
CA ASN A 24 -29.03 9.01 -26.21
C ASN A 24 -28.64 9.70 -24.90
N GLU A 25 -29.57 9.87 -23.97
CA GLU A 25 -29.32 10.41 -22.63
C GLU A 25 -28.71 9.40 -21.67
N PHE A 26 -28.56 8.15 -22.10
CA PHE A 26 -27.89 7.09 -21.35
C PHE A 26 -26.51 6.82 -21.95
N GLY A 27 -25.50 6.79 -21.07
CA GLY A 27 -24.13 6.44 -21.47
C GLY A 27 -24.04 5.00 -21.99
N VAL A 28 -23.05 4.71 -22.83
CA VAL A 28 -22.79 3.35 -23.32
C VAL A 28 -22.18 2.50 -22.20
N CYS A 29 -22.68 1.29 -22.00
CA CYS A 29 -22.20 0.36 -20.98
C CYS A 29 -22.08 -1.05 -21.55
N ARG A 30 -20.83 -1.48 -21.81
CA ARG A 30 -20.54 -2.78 -22.44
C ARG A 30 -20.86 -3.97 -21.54
N ALA A 31 -20.95 -3.76 -20.23
CA ALA A 31 -21.24 -4.82 -19.26
C ALA A 31 -22.72 -5.23 -19.23
N ARG A 32 -23.63 -4.47 -19.84
CA ARG A 32 -25.07 -4.76 -19.82
C ARG A 32 -25.56 -5.28 -21.16
N LYS A 33 -26.56 -6.17 -21.12
CA LYS A 33 -27.22 -6.75 -22.31
C LYS A 33 -27.76 -5.66 -23.27
N ASP A 34 -28.30 -4.57 -22.72
CA ASP A 34 -28.86 -3.47 -23.51
C ASP A 34 -27.80 -2.49 -24.06
N GLY A 35 -26.52 -2.66 -23.72
CA GLY A 35 -25.44 -1.76 -24.13
C GLY A 35 -25.51 -0.33 -23.57
N ARG A 36 -26.46 -0.02 -22.68
CA ARG A 36 -26.69 1.31 -22.10
C ARG A 36 -26.65 1.28 -20.58
N ASN A 37 -26.26 2.41 -19.98
CA ASN A 37 -26.26 2.58 -18.53
C ASN A 37 -27.68 2.54 -17.95
N LEU A 38 -27.76 2.17 -16.66
CA LEU A 38 -29.02 2.15 -15.90
C LEU A 38 -29.55 3.56 -15.62
N TYR A 39 -28.65 4.50 -15.38
CA TYR A 39 -28.99 5.88 -15.04
C TYR A 39 -28.70 6.81 -16.21
N CYS A 40 -29.50 7.88 -16.34
CA CYS A 40 -29.23 8.93 -17.30
C CYS A 40 -27.90 9.65 -16.97
N LYS A 41 -27.32 10.32 -17.97
CA LYS A 41 -26.03 11.01 -17.86
C LYS A 41 -26.02 12.03 -16.72
N SER A 42 -27.10 12.77 -16.50
CA SER A 42 -27.18 13.78 -15.44
C SER A 42 -27.11 13.15 -14.04
N CYS A 43 -27.92 12.13 -13.77
CA CYS A 43 -27.92 11.41 -12.49
C CYS A 43 -26.59 10.70 -12.24
N ILE A 44 -25.99 10.08 -13.27
CA ILE A 44 -24.71 9.39 -13.11
C ILE A 44 -23.58 10.40 -12.78
N ARG A 45 -23.57 11.57 -13.43
CA ARG A 45 -22.59 12.64 -13.15
C ARG A 45 -22.75 13.18 -11.73
N LYS A 46 -23.99 13.41 -11.28
CA LYS A 46 -24.27 13.85 -9.90
C LYS A 46 -23.77 12.82 -8.90
N LYS A 47 -24.17 11.56 -9.04
CA LYS A 47 -23.76 10.45 -8.17
C LYS A 47 -22.24 10.28 -8.09
N VAL A 48 -21.55 10.32 -9.24
CA VAL A 48 -20.07 10.19 -9.27
C VAL A 48 -19.40 11.41 -8.62
N THR A 49 -19.91 12.61 -8.86
CA THR A 49 -19.37 13.84 -8.24
C THR A 49 -19.53 13.83 -6.73
N GLU A 50 -20.71 13.45 -6.23
CA GLU A 50 -21.00 13.31 -4.80
C GLU A 50 -20.12 12.25 -4.15
N SER A 51 -20.00 11.07 -4.76
CA SER A 51 -19.12 10.00 -4.28
C SER A 51 -17.66 10.45 -4.21
N ARG A 52 -17.15 11.16 -5.23
CA ARG A 52 -15.79 11.71 -5.23
C ARG A 52 -15.59 12.76 -4.13
N ARG A 53 -16.59 13.63 -3.89
CA ARG A 53 -16.56 14.64 -2.82
C ARG A 53 -16.51 13.96 -1.45
N ALA A 54 -17.42 13.03 -1.19
CA ALA A 54 -17.48 12.29 0.07
C ALA A 54 -16.17 11.52 0.34
N LEU A 55 -15.60 10.87 -0.67
CA LEU A 55 -14.32 10.16 -0.52
C LEU A 55 -13.16 11.11 -0.22
N LYS A 56 -13.13 12.30 -0.84
CA LYS A 56 -12.11 13.32 -0.56
C LYS A 56 -12.23 13.82 0.88
N GLU A 57 -13.45 14.09 1.32
CA GLU A 57 -13.74 14.52 2.69
C GLU A 57 -13.32 13.46 3.71
N TYR A 58 -13.75 12.21 3.52
CA TYR A 58 -13.36 11.08 4.36
C TYR A 58 -11.83 10.93 4.46
N LYS A 59 -11.12 10.98 3.33
CA LYS A 59 -9.65 10.93 3.32
C LYS A 59 -9.03 12.09 4.08
N SER A 60 -9.56 13.30 3.93
CA SER A 60 -9.07 14.48 4.63
C SER A 60 -9.32 14.41 6.14
N ALA A 61 -10.51 13.96 6.56
CA ALA A 61 -10.87 13.77 7.96
C ALA A 61 -10.00 12.69 8.60
N ARG A 62 -9.80 11.55 7.92
CA ARG A 62 -8.91 10.48 8.37
C ARG A 62 -7.47 10.97 8.54
N LYS A 63 -6.95 11.77 7.59
CA LYS A 63 -5.61 12.36 7.71
C LYS A 63 -5.49 13.28 8.92
N ARG A 64 -6.50 14.13 9.17
CA ARG A 64 -6.53 15.00 10.36
C ARG A 64 -6.60 14.20 11.66
N TYR A 65 -7.44 13.17 11.71
CA TYR A 65 -7.56 12.29 12.88
C TYR A 65 -6.23 11.61 13.20
N ILE A 66 -5.54 11.07 12.19
CA ILE A 66 -4.22 10.45 12.39
C ILE A 66 -3.19 11.50 12.85
N SER A 67 -3.18 12.71 12.28
CA SER A 67 -2.28 13.80 12.72
C SER A 67 -2.52 14.15 14.19
N GLN A 68 -3.79 14.34 14.58
CA GLN A 68 -4.16 14.65 15.96
C GLN A 68 -3.80 13.53 16.92
N GLN A 69 -3.96 12.27 16.52
CA GLN A 69 -3.56 11.12 17.34
C GLN A 69 -2.04 11.09 17.58
N VAL A 70 -1.24 11.41 16.55
CA VAL A 70 0.21 11.52 16.67
C VAL A 70 0.62 12.72 17.54
N GLU A 71 -0.01 13.88 17.36
CA GLU A 71 0.22 15.08 18.16
C GLU A 71 -0.16 14.88 19.63
N ALA A 72 -1.32 14.29 19.90
CA ALA A 72 -1.77 13.97 21.26
C ALA A 72 -0.83 12.97 21.94
N SER A 73 -0.38 11.94 21.21
CA SER A 73 0.63 11.01 21.73
C SER A 73 1.99 11.67 21.97
N GLY A 74 2.32 12.76 21.26
CA GLY A 74 3.54 13.54 21.47
C GLY A 74 3.46 14.48 22.69
N LEU A 75 2.27 15.01 23.00
CA LEU A 75 2.06 15.92 24.14
C LEU A 75 2.13 15.21 25.51
N TYR A 76 1.74 13.93 25.60
CA TYR A 76 1.86 13.14 26.84
C TYR A 76 3.30 12.71 27.19
N ALA A 77 4.29 12.98 26.32
CA ALA A 77 5.69 12.64 26.56
C ALA A 77 6.54 13.82 27.09
N SER A 78 5.91 14.97 27.38
CA SER A 78 6.58 16.24 27.70
C SER A 78 6.56 16.62 29.18
N GLU A 79 6.85 15.68 30.09
CA GLU A 79 7.31 16.00 31.45
C GLU A 79 8.66 15.33 31.71
N GLY A 80 9.73 15.91 31.14
CA GLY A 80 11.11 15.47 31.35
C GLY A 80 12.10 16.30 30.53
N GLU A 81 12.72 17.30 31.16
CA GLU A 81 13.57 18.30 30.52
C GLU A 81 15.01 17.84 30.15
N ILE A 82 15.38 18.17 28.90
CA ILE A 82 16.63 18.79 28.38
C ILE A 82 17.99 18.07 28.56
N ALA A 83 18.53 17.56 27.43
CA ALA A 83 19.89 17.91 26.95
C ALA A 83 20.06 17.62 25.44
N ARG A 84 20.74 18.55 24.76
CA ARG A 84 20.84 18.76 23.30
C ARG A 84 21.92 17.87 22.65
N THR A 85 21.64 17.30 21.47
CA THR A 85 22.38 17.53 20.18
C THR A 85 21.89 16.59 19.05
N SER A 86 21.62 17.21 17.88
CA SER A 86 21.51 16.70 16.50
C SER A 86 20.41 15.67 16.10
N GLY A 87 19.39 16.17 15.40
CA GLY A 87 18.50 15.42 14.49
C GLY A 87 17.02 15.39 14.92
N PRO A 88 16.03 15.75 14.06
CA PRO A 88 14.61 15.84 14.46
C PRO A 88 13.88 14.49 14.59
N TYR A 89 14.63 13.38 14.70
CA TYR A 89 14.08 12.04 14.93
C TYR A 89 14.71 11.45 16.20
N GLY A 90 14.51 12.13 17.33
CA GLY A 90 15.09 11.76 18.61
C GLY A 90 14.04 11.55 19.69
N ARG A 91 13.65 10.29 19.88
CA ARG A 91 13.05 9.70 21.10
C ARG A 91 11.62 10.09 21.45
N LEU A 92 10.68 9.35 20.86
CA LEU A 92 9.68 8.65 21.67
C LEU A 92 10.07 7.17 21.66
N GLY A 93 9.95 6.49 22.79
CA GLY A 93 10.26 5.05 22.97
C GLY A 93 9.34 4.11 22.18
N GLY A 94 8.97 4.48 20.96
CA GLY A 94 8.52 3.54 19.96
C GLY A 94 9.68 2.62 19.66
N LYS A 95 9.59 1.39 20.17
CA LYS A 95 10.21 0.19 19.61
C LYS A 95 10.81 0.49 18.23
N LEU A 96 12.13 0.73 18.16
CA LEU A 96 12.85 1.07 16.92
C LEU A 96 12.33 0.20 15.76
N SER A 97 12.26 0.75 14.54
CA SER A 97 11.83 -0.03 13.38
C SER A 97 12.61 -1.34 13.33
N PRO A 98 12.00 -2.47 12.93
CA PRO A 98 12.70 -3.73 12.70
C PRO A 98 14.06 -3.56 12.01
N VAL A 99 14.10 -2.70 10.98
CA VAL A 99 15.29 -2.37 10.21
C VAL A 99 16.36 -1.68 11.08
N ASP A 100 15.95 -0.71 11.90
CA ASP A 100 16.87 0.06 12.74
C ASP A 100 17.45 -0.80 13.86
N ARG A 101 16.65 -1.72 14.44
CA ARG A 101 17.15 -2.67 15.44
C ARG A 101 18.20 -3.61 14.88
N VAL A 102 17.97 -4.11 13.66
CA VAL A 102 18.96 -4.96 12.97
C VAL A 102 20.22 -4.16 12.65
N ARG A 103 20.08 -2.90 12.20
CA ARG A 103 21.23 -2.01 11.96
C ARG A 103 22.05 -1.78 13.23
N ASP A 104 21.40 -1.53 14.35
CA ASP A 104 22.08 -1.33 15.64
C ASP A 104 22.72 -2.63 16.16
N ALA A 105 22.07 -3.78 15.97
CA ALA A 105 22.66 -5.08 16.32
C ALA A 105 23.94 -5.38 15.53
N ILE A 106 23.93 -5.11 14.22
CA ILE A 106 25.12 -5.26 13.37
C ILE A 106 26.21 -4.27 13.79
N ARG A 107 25.86 -3.02 14.14
CA ARG A 107 26.81 -2.03 14.66
C ARG A 107 27.42 -2.45 16.01
N ARG A 108 26.65 -3.14 16.85
CA ARG A 108 27.13 -3.75 18.11
C ARG A 108 27.96 -5.01 17.90
N GLY A 109 28.11 -5.48 16.66
CA GLY A 109 28.98 -6.58 16.29
C GLY A 109 28.27 -7.93 16.09
N ALA A 110 26.94 -7.98 16.10
CA ALA A 110 26.21 -9.18 15.73
C ALA A 110 26.36 -9.45 14.22
N ARG A 111 27.03 -10.55 13.88
CA ARG A 111 27.37 -10.89 12.48
C ARG A 111 26.54 -12.01 11.93
N THR A 112 25.89 -12.83 12.77
CA THR A 112 25.03 -13.92 12.30
C THR A 112 23.55 -13.63 12.55
N GLN A 113 22.67 -14.27 11.78
CA GLN A 113 21.21 -14.12 11.98
C GLN A 113 20.77 -14.58 13.37
N LYS A 114 21.46 -15.57 13.96
CA LYS A 114 21.20 -16.06 15.32
C LYS A 114 21.57 -15.03 16.38
N GLU A 115 22.73 -14.40 16.25
CA GLU A 115 23.16 -13.31 17.16
C GLU A 115 22.22 -12.10 17.06
N ILE A 116 21.82 -11.72 15.85
CA ILE A 116 20.87 -10.62 15.64
C ILE A 116 19.53 -10.94 16.28
N ALA A 117 19.05 -12.18 16.16
CA ALA A 117 17.80 -12.61 16.82
C ALA A 117 17.90 -12.56 18.34
N GLN A 118 19.04 -12.96 18.91
CA GLN A 118 19.28 -12.93 20.35
C GLN A 118 19.31 -11.48 20.89
N ASP A 119 19.95 -10.57 20.16
CA ASP A 119 20.12 -9.17 20.58
C ASP A 119 18.85 -8.32 20.38
N THR A 120 18.11 -8.56 19.28
CA THR A 120 16.90 -7.79 18.96
C THR A 120 15.61 -8.40 19.53
N LYS A 121 15.64 -9.67 19.96
CA LYS A 121 14.49 -10.48 20.39
C LYS A 121 13.35 -10.47 19.35
N MET A 122 13.70 -10.52 18.07
CA MET A 122 12.78 -10.46 16.93
C MET A 122 12.55 -11.83 16.27
N GLY A 123 11.45 -11.98 15.53
CA GLY A 123 11.15 -13.19 14.77
C GLY A 123 12.06 -13.37 13.56
N LYS A 124 12.27 -14.62 13.13
CA LYS A 124 13.14 -14.95 11.98
C LYS A 124 12.71 -14.25 10.69
N ASP A 125 11.40 -14.15 10.45
CA ASP A 125 10.83 -13.53 9.24
C ASP A 125 11.03 -12.01 9.25
N GLU A 126 10.79 -11.36 10.38
CA GLU A 126 11.01 -9.92 10.54
C GLU A 126 12.49 -9.55 10.37
N ILE A 127 13.39 -10.38 10.88
CA ILE A 127 14.84 -10.22 10.68
C ILE A 127 15.20 -10.44 9.21
N GLY A 128 14.60 -11.43 8.55
CA GLY A 128 14.80 -11.69 7.13
C GLY A 128 14.40 -10.50 6.25
N ASP A 129 13.22 -9.94 6.49
CA ASP A 129 12.71 -8.76 5.78
C ASP A 129 13.58 -7.52 6.04
N ALA A 130 14.00 -7.31 7.30
CA ALA A 130 14.89 -6.22 7.66
C ALA A 130 16.26 -6.34 6.99
N LEU A 131 16.87 -7.53 6.98
CA LEU A 131 18.13 -7.79 6.30
C LEU A 131 18.01 -7.64 4.78
N ALA A 132 16.90 -8.09 4.17
CA ALA A 132 16.65 -7.91 2.74
C ALA A 132 16.55 -6.42 2.37
N ASN A 133 15.90 -5.61 3.20
CA ASN A 133 15.86 -4.15 3.03
C ASN A 133 17.27 -3.54 3.09
N LEU A 134 18.07 -3.94 4.08
CA LEU A 134 19.43 -3.42 4.25
C LEU A 134 20.39 -3.87 3.13
N LEU A 135 20.21 -5.07 2.58
CA LEU A 135 21.05 -5.63 1.52
C LEU A 135 20.67 -5.14 0.13
N LEU A 136 19.39 -5.23 -0.24
CA LEU A 136 18.94 -5.04 -1.62
C LEU A 136 18.58 -3.59 -1.92
N TRP A 137 18.00 -2.89 -0.94
CA TRP A 137 17.41 -1.58 -1.16
C TRP A 137 18.32 -0.45 -0.72
N THR A 138 18.81 -0.48 0.52
CA THR A 138 19.70 0.57 1.03
C THR A 138 21.18 0.27 0.77
N ARG A 139 21.54 -1.01 0.57
CA ARG A 139 22.93 -1.49 0.33
C ARG A 139 23.90 -1.07 1.44
N GLU A 140 23.39 -0.96 2.65
CA GLU A 140 24.14 -0.51 3.82
C GLU A 140 24.99 -1.64 4.44
N ILE A 141 24.59 -2.89 4.21
CA ILE A 141 25.26 -4.07 4.73
C ILE A 141 25.72 -4.98 3.58
N ARG A 142 26.77 -5.76 3.82
CA ARG A 142 27.29 -6.79 2.90
C ARG A 142 27.18 -8.16 3.54
N THR A 143 27.02 -9.19 2.72
CA THR A 143 27.04 -10.59 3.18
C THR A 143 28.31 -11.31 2.73
N GLY A 144 28.93 -12.06 3.62
CA GLY A 144 29.97 -13.04 3.31
C GLY A 144 29.56 -14.43 3.78
N VAL A 145 30.29 -15.46 3.35
CA VAL A 145 30.18 -16.82 3.88
C VAL A 145 31.52 -17.18 4.49
N VAL A 146 31.52 -17.47 5.80
CA VAL A 146 32.70 -17.91 6.55
C VAL A 146 32.32 -19.23 7.21
N ASP A 147 33.11 -20.27 7.02
CA ASP A 147 32.86 -21.62 7.58
C ASP A 147 31.44 -22.13 7.33
N ASN A 148 31.00 -22.02 6.07
CA ASN A 148 29.66 -22.40 5.61
C ASN A 148 28.49 -21.65 6.30
N THR A 149 28.80 -20.57 7.04
CA THR A 149 27.84 -19.73 7.75
C THR A 149 27.78 -18.34 7.13
N ARG A 150 26.57 -17.86 6.82
CA ARG A 150 26.38 -16.51 6.27
C ARG A 150 26.53 -15.46 7.37
N VAL A 151 27.45 -14.53 7.16
CA VAL A 151 27.78 -13.42 8.06
C VAL A 151 27.49 -12.07 7.40
N TYR A 152 27.09 -11.09 8.20
CA TYR A 152 26.69 -9.76 7.78
C TYR A 152 27.67 -8.71 8.32
N PHE A 153 28.08 -7.77 7.48
CA PHE A 153 29.02 -6.70 7.81
C PHE A 153 28.44 -5.34 7.46
N MET A 154 28.74 -4.32 8.28
CA MET A 154 28.41 -2.94 7.96
C MET A 154 29.40 -2.41 6.92
N ASN A 155 28.90 -1.73 5.90
CA ASN A 155 29.74 -1.20 4.85
C ASN A 155 30.31 0.16 5.27
N ASP A 156 31.40 0.16 6.06
CA ASP A 156 31.99 1.36 6.68
C ASP A 156 32.93 2.16 5.76
N SER A 157 32.93 1.93 4.44
CA SER A 157 33.87 2.62 3.55
C SER A 157 33.24 3.09 2.24
N VAL A 158 33.27 4.41 2.12
CA VAL A 158 33.30 5.21 0.89
C VAL A 158 34.48 4.74 0.04
N GLU A 159 34.30 3.69 -0.75
CA GLU A 159 35.14 3.44 -1.92
C GLU A 159 34.21 3.21 -3.10
N THR A 160 34.16 4.23 -3.95
CA THR A 160 33.55 4.23 -5.27
C THR A 160 34.30 3.22 -6.15
N PRO A 161 33.71 2.10 -6.58
CA PRO A 161 34.21 1.43 -7.76
C PRO A 161 33.71 2.22 -8.97
N VAL A 162 34.65 2.93 -9.60
CA VAL A 162 34.49 3.47 -10.94
C VAL A 162 34.34 2.29 -11.90
N SER A 163 33.34 2.39 -12.79
CA SER A 163 33.08 1.57 -13.99
C SER A 163 32.42 0.20 -13.82
N SER A 164 31.11 0.14 -14.11
CA SER A 164 30.63 -0.38 -15.41
C SER A 164 29.11 -0.26 -15.54
N GLU A 165 28.67 0.41 -16.62
CA GLU A 165 27.32 0.42 -17.19
C GLU A 165 26.17 1.01 -16.36
N THR A 166 26.03 2.33 -16.52
CA THR A 166 24.78 3.07 -16.27
C THR A 166 23.68 2.62 -17.23
N ILE A 167 22.98 1.54 -16.88
CA ILE A 167 21.61 1.34 -17.36
C ILE A 167 20.77 2.45 -16.72
N ARG A 168 20.51 3.52 -17.48
CA ARG A 168 19.63 4.63 -17.07
C ARG A 168 18.18 4.13 -16.99
N ILE A 169 17.84 3.46 -15.88
CA ILE A 169 16.45 3.15 -15.56
C ILE A 169 15.74 4.48 -15.26
N PRO A 170 14.63 4.81 -15.95
CA PRO A 170 13.89 6.05 -15.71
C PRO A 170 13.45 6.14 -14.23
N ARG A 171 13.68 7.30 -13.60
CA ARG A 171 13.23 7.55 -12.23
C ARG A 171 11.71 7.35 -12.14
N ARG A 172 11.28 6.45 -11.24
CA ARG A 172 9.86 6.22 -10.96
C ARG A 172 9.23 7.50 -10.42
N LYS A 173 8.02 7.81 -10.88
CA LYS A 173 7.19 8.90 -10.34
C LYS A 173 6.83 8.58 -8.89
N GLY A 174 6.98 9.54 -7.99
CA GLY A 174 6.88 9.36 -6.53
C GLY A 174 5.51 8.96 -5.97
N ASP A 175 4.49 8.84 -6.82
CA ASP A 175 3.11 8.57 -6.39
C ASP A 175 2.72 7.08 -6.40
N VAL A 176 3.66 6.15 -6.62
CA VAL A 176 3.36 4.71 -6.63
C VAL A 176 3.93 4.03 -5.38
N PRO A 177 3.08 3.49 -4.47
CA PRO A 177 3.53 2.81 -3.27
C PRO A 177 4.42 1.60 -3.59
N SER A 178 5.53 1.46 -2.86
CA SER A 178 6.62 0.50 -3.14
C SER A 178 6.30 -0.97 -2.86
N SER A 179 5.07 -1.31 -2.43
CA SER A 179 4.73 -2.67 -2.00
C SER A 179 3.33 -3.08 -2.45
N PHE A 180 3.26 -4.21 -3.14
CA PHE A 180 2.02 -4.89 -3.52
C PHE A 180 1.22 -5.38 -2.30
N SER A 181 1.87 -5.47 -1.13
CA SER A 181 1.23 -5.90 0.13
C SER A 181 0.29 -4.84 0.71
N CYS A 182 0.42 -3.57 0.31
CA CYS A 182 -0.50 -2.50 0.72
C CYS A 182 -1.83 -2.50 -0.06
N LEU A 183 -2.01 -3.42 -1.03
CA LEU A 183 -3.21 -3.54 -1.88
C LEU A 183 -4.17 -4.67 -1.46
N GLN A 184 -3.88 -5.40 -0.37
CA GLN A 184 -4.66 -6.56 0.06
C GLN A 184 -6.13 -6.27 0.41
N GLY A 185 -6.52 -5.01 0.60
CA GLY A 185 -7.91 -4.61 0.87
C GLY A 185 -8.73 -4.15 -0.34
N LEU A 186 -8.18 -4.22 -1.57
CA LEU A 186 -8.79 -3.58 -2.76
C LEU A 186 -9.10 -4.56 -3.91
N MET A 187 -9.18 -5.85 -3.62
CA MET A 187 -9.70 -6.84 -4.57
C MET A 187 -11.21 -7.05 -4.30
N PRO A 188 -12.11 -6.74 -5.24
CA PRO A 188 -13.51 -7.09 -5.13
C PRO A 188 -13.62 -8.62 -5.13
N GLY A 189 -14.05 -9.23 -4.01
CA GLY A 189 -14.32 -10.67 -3.95
C GLY A 189 -13.99 -11.42 -2.66
N ARG A 190 -13.44 -10.78 -1.61
CA ARG A 190 -13.28 -11.42 -0.30
C ARG A 190 -14.08 -10.69 0.77
N ASN A 191 -15.14 -11.33 1.25
CA ASN A 191 -15.87 -10.93 2.44
C ASN A 191 -14.98 -11.18 3.68
N PRO A 192 -14.97 -10.28 4.69
CA PRO A 192 -14.18 -10.43 5.91
C PRO A 192 -14.79 -11.37 6.98
N GLU A 193 -15.95 -11.98 6.73
CA GLU A 193 -16.58 -12.94 7.65
C GLU A 193 -16.97 -14.21 6.88
N GLY A 194 -16.32 -15.32 7.19
CA GLY A 194 -16.60 -16.61 6.57
C GLY A 194 -15.33 -17.45 6.46
N GLU A 195 -15.23 -18.46 7.32
CA GLU A 195 -14.21 -19.51 7.26
C GLU A 195 -14.19 -20.12 5.83
N PRO A 196 -13.02 -20.33 5.21
CA PRO A 196 -12.97 -20.94 3.89
C PRO A 196 -13.38 -22.41 3.98
N GLU A 197 -14.54 -22.77 3.43
CA GLU A 197 -14.87 -24.17 3.17
C GLU A 197 -13.77 -24.79 2.31
N LYS A 198 -13.18 -25.88 2.81
CA LYS A 198 -12.19 -26.69 2.09
C LYS A 198 -12.87 -27.28 0.86
N ILE A 199 -12.66 -26.64 -0.29
CA ILE A 199 -12.96 -27.23 -1.58
C ILE A 199 -12.11 -28.52 -1.69
N GLY A 200 -12.82 -29.64 -1.76
CA GLY A 200 -12.27 -30.98 -1.82
C GLY A 200 -11.25 -31.15 -2.94
N GLY A 201 -10.22 -31.95 -2.64
CA GLY A 201 -9.12 -32.24 -3.55
C GLY A 201 -9.59 -32.74 -4.90
N TRP A 202 -8.93 -32.23 -5.94
CA TRP A 202 -9.03 -32.77 -7.29
C TRP A 202 -8.39 -34.16 -7.28
N VAL A 203 -9.21 -35.20 -7.38
CA VAL A 203 -8.75 -36.54 -7.73
C VAL A 203 -8.69 -36.58 -9.25
N ALA A 204 -7.48 -36.70 -9.79
CA ALA A 204 -7.27 -37.08 -11.18
C ALA A 204 -7.69 -38.55 -11.34
N ALA A 205 -8.57 -38.81 -12.30
CA ALA A 205 -8.84 -40.12 -12.89
C ALA A 205 -8.95 -39.92 -14.41
#